data_AF-A0A8H5JR35-F1
#
_entry.id   AF-A0A8H5JR35-F1
#
_cell.length_a   1.000
_cell.length_b   1.000
_cell.length_c   1.000
_cell.angle_alpha   90.00
_cell.angle_beta   90.00
_cell.angle_gamma   90.00
#
_symmetry.space_group_name_H-M   'P 1'
#
loop_
_entity.id
_entity.type
_entity.pdbx_description
1 polymer ?
#
loop_
_entity_poly.entity_id
_entity_poly.type
_entity_poly.pdbx_seq_one_letter_code
_entity_poly.pdbx_strand_id
1 'polypeptide(L)'
;MLDDDASTTQDPIIYQAPYHAGVMVDPSLDQIKAANWTSIIKTNNSLRKLLQTYFLTEYTFFPAFQKDYFLQDMASGRKEYCSSLLVHAVLASACVARIIGLDSGIQKLWATGVLQKRAVYGSSRLDIPSLRLFKLQFVHSFHVFKAPLLLMPPSVPLPDQDECYGDFVLRFPAAKGPVSVNYANTFRTLSEFRLIMNDVAAVFFSELKNTPDSTVDRIKGFCIRLDSWFQNLPPDLKTREISFPWQLKLHMHYYQLSIFLLETLRMTSTSALADESVQKVLSDAKIRVETLLRLYYLRHGFESYDIFAISLLAFIGFMQAKTLDSAEAASLESRRSTVVLVAKGLQDQSQNCYLARLVLRILKSSVGNENQFLLKELDNEEEDEEAERVMEEQVKSSWPIDLEWIDVDPEKKRLENLIKRTKELEI
;
A
#
# COMPACT_ATOMS: atom_id res chain seq x y z
N MET A 1 19.91 -9.56 -41.84
CA MET A 1 20.89 -9.33 -40.77
C MET A 1 20.06 -9.19 -39.51
N LEU A 2 20.02 -10.24 -38.71
CA LEU A 2 19.37 -10.26 -37.41
C LEU A 2 20.37 -9.59 -36.46
N ASP A 3 20.08 -8.37 -36.03
CA ASP A 3 20.76 -7.81 -34.87
C ASP A 3 20.18 -8.50 -33.65
N ASP A 4 20.95 -9.48 -33.14
CA ASP A 4 20.90 -9.95 -31.76
C ASP A 4 21.23 -8.75 -30.86
N ASP A 5 20.22 -7.94 -30.58
CA ASP A 5 20.28 -7.01 -29.46
C ASP A 5 20.14 -7.88 -28.21
N ALA A 6 21.29 -8.21 -27.62
CA ALA A 6 21.39 -8.90 -26.34
C ALA A 6 20.78 -8.02 -25.26
N SER A 7 19.45 -8.00 -25.17
CA SER A 7 18.74 -7.44 -24.04
C SER A 7 19.27 -8.15 -22.81
N THR A 8 19.74 -7.38 -21.83
CA THR A 8 19.98 -7.80 -20.45
C THR A 8 18.73 -8.47 -19.91
N THR A 9 18.52 -9.75 -20.21
CA THR A 9 17.40 -10.54 -19.73
C THR A 9 17.53 -10.64 -18.22
N GLN A 10 16.72 -9.85 -17.51
CA GLN A 10 16.30 -10.16 -16.15
C GLN A 10 15.98 -11.66 -16.08
N ASP A 11 16.50 -12.34 -15.05
CA ASP A 11 16.30 -13.78 -14.89
C ASP A 11 14.78 -14.08 -14.99
N PRO A 12 14.33 -14.91 -15.95
CA PRO A 12 12.90 -15.15 -16.18
C PRO A 12 12.17 -15.67 -14.93
N ILE A 13 12.90 -16.16 -13.93
CA ILE A 13 12.37 -16.59 -12.65
C ILE A 13 11.55 -15.51 -11.92
N ILE A 14 11.88 -14.22 -12.10
CA ILE A 14 11.19 -13.11 -11.40
C ILE A 14 9.72 -13.00 -11.86
N TYR A 15 9.42 -13.47 -13.07
CA TYR A 15 8.06 -13.49 -13.62
C TYR A 15 7.33 -14.83 -13.40
N GLN A 16 8.05 -15.87 -12.96
CA GLN A 16 7.54 -17.24 -12.84
C GLN A 16 7.33 -17.67 -11.39
N ALA A 17 8.09 -17.10 -10.45
CA ALA A 17 7.99 -17.40 -9.03
C ALA A 17 7.32 -16.23 -8.30
N PRO A 18 6.43 -16.51 -7.33
CA PRO A 18 5.89 -15.45 -6.50
C PRO A 18 6.99 -14.82 -5.67
N TYR A 19 6.91 -13.51 -5.46
CA TYR A 19 7.95 -12.74 -4.79
C TYR A 19 8.26 -13.26 -3.38
N HIS A 20 7.23 -13.73 -2.64
CA HIS A 20 7.38 -14.28 -1.30
C HIS A 20 8.13 -15.63 -1.26
N ALA A 21 8.40 -16.26 -2.40
CA ALA A 21 9.30 -17.41 -2.51
C ALA A 21 10.79 -17.01 -2.49
N GLY A 22 11.09 -15.74 -2.75
CA GLY A 22 12.44 -15.19 -2.66
C GLY A 22 12.88 -14.99 -1.21
N VAL A 23 14.16 -15.22 -0.94
CA VAL A 23 14.79 -14.90 0.35
C VAL A 23 15.78 -13.77 0.17
N MET A 24 15.66 -12.74 1.01
CA MET A 24 16.64 -11.66 1.06
C MET A 24 17.99 -12.17 1.58
N VAL A 25 19.06 -11.88 0.84
CA VAL A 25 20.43 -12.18 1.23
C VAL A 25 21.14 -10.88 1.61
N ASP A 26 21.64 -10.81 2.85
CA ASP A 26 22.40 -9.66 3.34
C ASP A 26 23.45 -10.14 4.35
N PRO A 27 24.76 -9.92 4.13
CA PRO A 27 25.82 -10.40 5.01
C PRO A 27 25.72 -9.86 6.45
N SER A 28 25.14 -8.69 6.66
CA SER A 28 24.98 -8.12 8.00
C SER A 28 23.99 -8.92 8.84
N LEU A 29 23.01 -9.60 8.22
CA LEU A 29 22.03 -10.43 8.93
C LEU A 29 22.66 -11.64 9.63
N ASP A 30 23.80 -12.12 9.15
CA ASP A 30 24.48 -13.27 9.74
C ASP A 30 25.25 -12.92 11.02
N GLN A 31 25.61 -11.65 11.17
CA GLN A 31 26.44 -11.15 12.27
C GLN A 31 25.60 -10.70 13.48
N ILE A 32 24.29 -10.51 13.30
CA ILE A 32 23.39 -9.99 14.34
C ILE A 32 23.14 -11.06 15.42
N LYS A 33 23.30 -10.64 16.69
CA LYS A 33 22.96 -11.44 17.87
C LYS A 33 21.66 -10.91 18.50
N ALA A 34 20.62 -11.74 18.53
CA ALA A 34 19.29 -11.36 19.05
C ALA A 34 19.33 -10.86 20.50
N ALA A 35 20.13 -11.53 21.34
CA ALA A 35 20.29 -11.20 22.75
C ALA A 35 20.76 -9.76 23.01
N ASN A 36 21.40 -9.11 22.04
CA ASN A 36 21.87 -7.72 22.19
C ASN A 36 20.73 -6.70 22.03
N TRP A 37 19.62 -7.09 21.40
CA TRP A 37 18.58 -6.15 20.96
C TRP A 37 17.20 -6.42 21.55
N THR A 38 16.89 -7.68 21.85
CA THR A 38 15.57 -8.08 22.33
C THR A 38 15.66 -9.24 23.32
N SER A 39 14.82 -9.20 24.37
CA SER A 39 14.59 -10.30 25.30
C SER A 39 13.47 -11.24 24.86
N ILE A 40 12.68 -10.86 23.84
CA ILE A 40 11.49 -11.60 23.38
C ILE A 40 11.89 -12.71 22.40
N ILE A 41 12.74 -12.39 21.42
CA ILE A 41 13.19 -13.37 20.42
C ILE A 41 14.46 -14.06 20.92
N LYS A 42 14.36 -15.37 21.19
CA LYS A 42 15.43 -16.15 21.82
C LYS A 42 16.50 -16.67 20.86
N THR A 43 16.22 -16.74 19.56
CA THR A 43 17.15 -17.32 18.56
C THR A 43 17.49 -16.34 17.45
N ASN A 44 18.74 -16.35 17.00
CA ASN A 44 19.20 -15.52 15.89
C ASN A 44 18.48 -15.88 14.58
N ASN A 45 18.13 -17.15 14.37
CA ASN A 45 17.42 -17.61 13.18
C ASN A 45 16.00 -17.02 13.10
N SER A 46 15.26 -17.01 14.21
CA SER A 46 13.92 -16.41 14.24
C SER A 46 13.98 -14.89 14.02
N LEU A 47 14.97 -14.22 14.62
CA LEU A 47 15.20 -12.79 14.40
C LEU A 47 15.48 -12.50 12.93
N ARG A 48 16.42 -13.24 12.31
CA ARG A 48 16.77 -13.08 10.90
C ARG A 48 15.56 -13.25 10.00
N LYS A 49 14.75 -14.29 10.23
CA LYS A 49 13.56 -14.55 9.43
C LYS A 49 12.54 -13.41 9.54
N LEU A 50 12.33 -12.85 10.73
CA LEU A 50 11.46 -11.69 10.92
C LEU A 50 12.00 -10.42 10.24
N LEU A 51 13.30 -10.15 10.35
CA LEU A 51 13.94 -9.02 9.65
C LEU A 51 13.78 -9.16 8.13
N GLN A 52 14.06 -10.34 7.58
CA GLN A 52 13.85 -10.63 6.16
C GLN A 52 12.39 -10.42 5.75
N THR A 53 11.43 -10.90 6.53
CA THR A 53 10.00 -10.67 6.27
C THR A 53 9.69 -9.17 6.21
N TYR A 54 10.08 -8.38 7.22
CA TYR A 54 9.84 -6.93 7.22
C TYR A 54 10.41 -6.23 5.98
N PHE A 55 11.66 -6.56 5.63
CA PHE A 55 12.33 -5.94 4.50
C PHE A 55 11.68 -6.30 3.16
N LEU A 56 11.18 -7.53 3.02
CA LEU A 56 10.52 -7.98 1.80
C LEU A 56 9.08 -7.45 1.68
N THR A 57 8.32 -7.38 2.77
CA THR A 57 6.88 -7.06 2.72
C THR A 57 6.58 -5.56 2.89
N GLU A 58 7.15 -4.93 3.92
CA GLU A 58 6.78 -3.56 4.33
C GLU A 58 7.75 -2.51 3.82
N TYR A 59 9.06 -2.75 3.98
CA TYR A 59 10.08 -1.73 3.70
C TYR A 59 10.12 -1.29 2.23
N THR A 60 9.87 -2.20 1.28
CA THR A 60 9.91 -1.92 -0.17
C THR A 60 8.87 -0.91 -0.63
N PHE A 61 7.81 -0.71 0.15
CA PHE A 61 6.82 0.32 -0.12
C PHE A 61 6.83 1.40 0.96
N PHE A 62 7.12 1.10 2.22
CA PHE A 62 7.12 2.06 3.33
C PHE A 62 8.48 2.15 4.03
N PRO A 63 9.54 2.63 3.34
CA PRO A 63 10.86 2.72 3.94
C PRO A 63 10.90 3.83 5.00
N ALA A 64 10.89 3.43 6.28
CA ALA A 64 10.88 4.35 7.42
C ALA A 64 12.30 4.76 7.89
N PHE A 65 13.31 3.97 7.53
CA PHE A 65 14.72 4.16 7.89
C PHE A 65 15.61 3.64 6.74
N GLN A 66 16.93 3.84 6.82
CA GLN A 66 17.87 3.32 5.82
C GLN A 66 18.33 1.92 6.27
N LYS A 67 18.13 0.92 5.41
CA LYS A 67 18.36 -0.50 5.69
C LYS A 67 19.79 -0.82 6.13
N ASP A 68 20.78 -0.41 5.36
CA ASP A 68 22.18 -0.80 5.57
C ASP A 68 22.73 -0.21 6.85
N TYR A 69 22.49 1.07 7.14
CA TYR A 69 22.87 1.70 8.39
C TYR A 69 22.22 1.02 9.58
N PHE A 70 20.93 0.68 9.48
CA PHE A 70 20.24 -0.09 10.51
C PHE A 70 20.89 -1.48 10.72
N LEU A 71 21.11 -2.25 9.66
CA LEU A 71 21.68 -3.59 9.76
C LEU A 71 23.14 -3.59 10.22
N GLN A 72 23.95 -2.64 9.76
CA GLN A 72 25.35 -2.47 10.17
C GLN A 72 25.46 -2.10 11.65
N ASP A 73 24.63 -1.17 12.14
CA ASP A 73 24.60 -0.81 13.54
C ASP A 73 24.06 -1.96 14.41
N MET A 74 23.05 -2.69 13.91
CA MET A 74 22.52 -3.86 14.59
C MET A 74 23.59 -4.98 14.71
N ALA A 75 24.38 -5.21 13.68
CA ALA A 75 25.47 -6.19 13.67
C ALA A 75 26.64 -5.78 14.59
N SER A 76 27.01 -4.50 14.57
CA SER A 76 28.13 -3.97 15.36
C SER A 76 27.77 -3.62 16.82
N GLY A 77 26.48 -3.62 17.17
CA GLY A 77 26.01 -3.20 18.50
C GLY A 77 26.00 -1.68 18.71
N ARG A 78 26.20 -0.89 17.66
CA ARG A 78 26.11 0.58 17.70
C ARG A 78 24.66 1.02 17.76
N LYS A 79 24.41 2.14 18.43
CA LYS A 79 23.06 2.67 18.67
C LYS A 79 22.76 3.97 17.92
N GLU A 80 23.53 4.27 16.87
CA GLU A 80 23.40 5.52 16.12
C GLU A 80 22.15 5.44 15.23
N TYR A 81 22.03 4.39 14.42
CA TYR A 81 20.91 4.13 13.50
C TYR A 81 20.07 2.91 13.90
N CYS A 82 20.41 2.24 14.99
CA CYS A 82 19.68 1.11 15.54
C CYS A 82 19.36 1.32 17.03
N SER A 83 18.18 0.90 17.50
CA SER A 83 17.82 0.90 18.92
C SER A 83 16.95 -0.31 19.22
N SER A 84 16.93 -0.79 20.47
CA SER A 84 16.01 -1.87 20.86
C SER A 84 14.55 -1.53 20.52
N LEU A 85 14.16 -0.26 20.72
CA LEU A 85 12.82 0.20 20.36
C LEU A 85 12.53 0.06 18.85
N LEU A 86 13.47 0.48 18.00
CA LEU A 86 13.33 0.34 16.55
C LEU A 86 13.31 -1.14 16.14
N VAL A 87 14.16 -1.97 16.74
CA VAL A 87 14.16 -3.42 16.51
C VAL A 87 12.82 -4.02 16.91
N HIS A 88 12.27 -3.69 18.09
CA HIS A 88 10.96 -4.18 18.51
C HIS A 88 9.83 -3.71 17.58
N ALA A 89 9.89 -2.48 17.06
CA ALA A 89 8.93 -1.97 16.10
C ALA A 89 8.99 -2.73 14.76
N VAL A 90 10.18 -2.99 14.23
CA VAL A 90 10.41 -3.79 13.03
C VAL A 90 9.93 -5.22 13.21
N LEU A 91 10.28 -5.85 14.34
CA LEU A 91 9.84 -7.22 14.64
C LEU A 91 8.33 -7.32 14.82
N ALA A 92 7.70 -6.35 15.48
CA ALA A 92 6.25 -6.30 15.60
C ALA A 92 5.57 -6.19 14.22
N SER A 93 6.11 -5.36 13.32
CA SER A 93 5.64 -5.24 11.93
C SER A 93 5.72 -6.57 11.17
N ALA A 94 6.88 -7.24 11.23
CA ALA A 94 7.08 -8.55 10.61
C ALA A 94 6.16 -9.63 11.21
N CYS A 95 5.88 -9.53 12.50
CA CYS A 95 4.97 -10.41 13.20
C CYS A 95 3.52 -10.20 12.73
N VAL A 96 3.04 -8.96 12.54
CA VAL A 96 1.72 -8.72 11.92
C VAL A 96 1.66 -9.36 10.53
N ALA A 97 2.76 -9.35 9.78
CA ALA A 97 2.83 -10.02 8.49
C ALA A 97 2.79 -11.56 8.52
N ARG A 98 2.78 -12.17 9.72
CA ARG A 98 2.92 -13.62 9.89
C ARG A 98 2.07 -14.23 11.01
N ILE A 99 1.35 -13.44 11.81
CA ILE A 99 0.64 -13.91 12.99
C ILE A 99 -0.80 -14.27 12.63
N ILE A 100 -1.04 -15.58 12.60
CA ILE A 100 -2.22 -16.21 13.18
C ILE A 100 -2.01 -16.23 14.71
N GLY A 101 -2.96 -15.71 15.48
CA GLY A 101 -3.15 -16.10 16.89
C GLY A 101 -2.31 -15.43 17.99
N LEU A 102 -2.08 -14.11 17.98
CA LEU A 102 -1.63 -13.38 19.18
C LEU A 102 -2.45 -12.10 19.42
N ASP A 103 -2.68 -11.85 20.71
CA ASP A 103 -3.57 -10.90 21.38
C ASP A 103 -3.80 -9.52 20.71
N SER A 104 -5.07 -9.11 20.72
CA SER A 104 -5.71 -7.86 20.27
C SER A 104 -5.00 -6.54 20.63
N GLY A 105 -4.07 -6.55 21.59
CA GLY A 105 -3.34 -5.37 22.05
C GLY A 105 -2.31 -4.80 21.05
N ILE A 106 -1.69 -5.64 20.22
CA ILE A 106 -0.60 -5.21 19.31
C ILE A 106 -1.16 -4.51 18.05
N GLN A 107 -2.36 -4.88 17.60
CA GLN A 107 -3.05 -4.20 16.49
C GLN A 107 -3.38 -2.72 16.81
N LYS A 108 -3.73 -2.41 18.07
CA LYS A 108 -4.01 -1.01 18.52
C LYS A 108 -2.82 -0.07 18.38
N LEU A 109 -1.59 -0.58 18.50
CA LEU A 109 -0.38 0.22 18.41
C LEU A 109 -0.02 0.59 16.96
N TRP A 110 -0.48 -0.19 15.99
CA TRP A 110 -0.21 0.01 14.56
C TRP A 110 -1.27 0.86 13.86
N ALA A 111 -2.55 0.76 14.27
CA ALA A 111 -3.62 1.63 13.77
C ALA A 111 -3.40 3.13 14.06
N THR A 112 -2.46 3.48 14.93
CA THR A 112 -2.17 4.87 15.32
C THR A 112 -0.82 5.40 14.83
N GLY A 113 0.04 4.59 14.20
CA GLY A 113 1.39 5.02 13.77
C GLY A 113 2.27 5.54 14.92
N VAL A 114 1.87 5.35 16.18
CA VAL A 114 2.52 5.96 17.37
C VAL A 114 3.86 5.27 17.68
N LEU A 115 3.97 3.95 17.48
CA LEU A 115 5.23 3.24 17.71
C LEU A 115 6.26 3.50 16.61
N GLN A 116 5.84 3.57 15.35
CA GLN A 116 6.73 3.93 14.24
C GLN A 116 7.22 5.38 14.42
N LYS A 117 6.32 6.30 14.83
CA LYS A 117 6.68 7.65 15.25
C LYS A 117 7.72 7.63 16.39
N ARG A 118 7.46 6.99 17.54
CA ARG A 118 8.38 6.93 18.70
C ARG A 118 9.74 6.28 18.41
N ALA A 119 9.78 5.22 17.60
CA ALA A 119 11.03 4.56 17.22
C ALA A 119 11.90 5.42 16.29
N VAL A 120 11.29 6.20 15.39
CA VAL A 120 11.99 7.13 14.49
C VAL A 120 12.59 8.32 15.26
N TYR A 121 12.04 8.70 16.42
CA TYR A 121 12.57 9.80 17.26
C TYR A 121 13.82 9.45 18.10
N GLY A 122 14.21 8.17 18.20
CA GLY A 122 15.27 7.72 19.12
C GLY A 122 16.71 7.72 18.56
N SER A 123 16.90 8.09 17.29
CA SER A 123 18.21 8.08 16.61
C SER A 123 18.72 9.53 16.51
N SER A 124 19.71 9.85 17.35
CA SER A 124 20.23 11.20 17.57
C SER A 124 21.19 11.62 16.46
N ARG A 125 20.90 12.77 15.84
CA ARG A 125 21.76 13.62 14.99
C ARG A 125 22.03 13.18 13.55
N LEU A 126 21.21 13.70 12.66
CA LEU A 126 21.50 14.33 11.34
C LEU A 126 20.14 14.79 10.79
N ASP A 127 20.05 15.72 9.84
CA ASP A 127 18.80 16.33 9.32
C ASP A 127 17.86 15.37 8.53
N ILE A 128 17.91 14.07 8.83
CA ILE A 128 17.17 12.96 8.21
C ILE A 128 15.80 12.67 8.90
N PRO A 129 15.54 12.96 10.20
CA PRO A 129 14.24 12.75 10.86
C PRO A 129 13.09 13.52 10.21
N SER A 130 13.33 14.73 9.71
CA SER A 130 12.33 15.55 9.02
C SER A 130 11.90 14.91 7.70
N LEU A 131 12.84 14.41 6.91
CA LEU A 131 12.57 13.70 5.65
C LEU A 131 11.87 12.35 5.86
N ARG A 132 12.18 11.64 6.95
CA ARG A 132 11.52 10.36 7.31
C ARG A 132 10.07 10.56 7.75
N LEU A 133 9.80 11.56 8.60
CA LEU A 133 8.44 11.89 9.03
C LEU A 133 7.60 12.48 7.89
N PHE A 134 8.21 13.33 7.07
CA PHE A 134 7.62 13.85 5.85
C PHE A 134 7.24 12.70 4.89
N LYS A 135 8.08 11.66 4.76
CA LYS A 135 7.81 10.50 3.88
C LYS A 135 6.67 9.59 4.32
N LEU A 136 6.49 9.38 5.62
CA LEU A 136 5.41 8.53 6.15
C LEU A 136 4.06 9.25 6.21
N GLN A 137 4.04 10.58 6.36
CA GLN A 137 2.79 11.33 6.43
C GLN A 137 2.00 11.25 5.12
N PHE A 138 2.67 11.18 3.96
CA PHE A 138 2.03 11.35 2.66
C PHE A 138 0.95 10.32 2.37
N VAL A 139 1.30 9.05 2.59
CA VAL A 139 0.39 7.93 2.37
C VAL A 139 -0.74 8.03 3.39
N HIS A 140 -0.41 8.30 4.65
CA HIS A 140 -1.41 8.41 5.70
C HIS A 140 -2.40 9.54 5.40
N SER A 141 -1.94 10.78 5.18
CA SER A 141 -2.77 11.96 4.92
C SER A 141 -3.74 11.76 3.76
N PHE A 142 -3.28 11.18 2.64
CA PHE A 142 -4.17 10.90 1.52
C PHE A 142 -5.20 9.83 1.84
N HIS A 143 -4.78 8.66 2.32
CA HIS A 143 -5.68 7.52 2.53
C HIS A 143 -6.62 7.70 3.72
N VAL A 144 -6.30 8.58 4.67
CA VAL A 144 -7.19 8.91 5.80
C VAL A 144 -7.92 10.24 5.64
N PHE A 145 -7.77 10.90 4.48
CA PHE A 145 -8.43 12.17 4.17
C PHE A 145 -8.17 13.25 5.22
N LYS A 146 -6.89 13.43 5.59
CA LYS A 146 -6.44 14.45 6.54
C LYS A 146 -5.38 15.33 5.92
N ALA A 147 -5.44 16.63 6.22
CA ALA A 147 -4.38 17.54 5.85
C ALA A 147 -3.00 17.03 6.32
N PRO A 148 -1.95 17.15 5.48
CA PRO A 148 -0.59 16.85 5.90
C PRO A 148 -0.13 17.82 7.00
N LEU A 149 0.61 17.29 7.96
CA LEU A 149 1.14 18.08 9.07
C LEU A 149 2.31 18.95 8.62
N LEU A 150 3.11 18.46 7.66
CA LEU A 150 4.20 19.17 7.03
C LEU A 150 3.82 19.49 5.59
N LEU A 151 3.65 20.77 5.28
CA LEU A 151 3.24 21.23 3.95
C LEU A 151 4.40 21.26 2.96
N MET A 152 5.63 21.45 3.44
CA MET A 152 6.82 21.61 2.62
C MET A 152 7.79 20.44 2.80
N PRO A 153 8.47 19.99 1.74
CA PRO A 153 9.59 19.07 1.87
C PRO A 153 10.71 19.66 2.71
N PRO A 154 11.47 18.82 3.43
CA PRO A 154 12.74 19.25 4.00
C PRO A 154 13.64 19.81 2.90
N SER A 155 14.40 20.85 3.23
CA SER A 155 15.31 21.51 2.30
C SER A 155 16.51 20.65 1.86
N VAL A 156 16.66 19.45 2.44
CA VAL A 156 17.76 18.53 2.14
C VAL A 156 17.38 17.70 0.90
N PRO A 157 18.12 17.81 -0.21
CA PRO A 157 17.84 17.02 -1.41
C PRO A 157 18.07 15.52 -1.15
N LEU A 158 17.44 14.69 -1.98
CA LEU A 158 17.71 13.26 -1.99
C LEU A 158 19.14 13.00 -2.48
N PRO A 159 19.86 12.02 -1.93
CA PRO A 159 21.20 11.66 -2.42
C PRO A 159 21.17 11.19 -3.89
N ASP A 160 22.13 11.61 -4.69
CA ASP A 160 22.19 11.18 -6.10
C ASP A 160 22.75 9.75 -6.25
N GLN A 161 23.55 9.30 -5.28
CA GLN A 161 24.22 8.00 -5.29
C GLN A 161 23.25 6.85 -4.94
N ASP A 162 23.25 5.79 -5.75
CA ASP A 162 22.33 4.66 -5.60
C ASP A 162 22.57 3.87 -4.31
N GLU A 163 23.82 3.81 -3.86
CA GLU A 163 24.25 3.11 -2.64
C GLU A 163 23.56 3.68 -1.38
N CYS A 164 23.10 4.93 -1.42
CA CYS A 164 22.42 5.57 -0.30
C CYS A 164 21.04 4.98 0.00
N TYR A 165 20.43 4.23 -0.93
CA TYR A 165 19.06 3.74 -0.80
C TYR A 165 18.94 2.31 -0.27
N GLY A 166 20.06 1.58 -0.25
CA GLY A 166 20.17 0.20 0.20
C GLY A 166 19.44 -0.77 -0.71
N ASP A 167 20.21 -1.48 -1.54
CA ASP A 167 19.65 -2.45 -2.49
C ASP A 167 19.26 -3.77 -1.81
N PHE A 168 18.42 -4.54 -2.49
CA PHE A 168 18.05 -5.89 -2.12
C PHE A 168 18.67 -6.90 -3.07
N VAL A 169 19.24 -7.95 -2.48
CA VAL A 169 19.64 -9.14 -3.21
C VAL A 169 18.70 -10.26 -2.82
N LEU A 170 18.01 -10.82 -3.81
CA LEU A 170 17.08 -11.92 -3.62
C LEU A 170 17.68 -13.21 -4.13
N ARG A 171 17.40 -14.31 -3.43
CA ARG A 171 17.67 -15.65 -3.93
C ARG A 171 16.38 -16.42 -4.01
N PHE A 172 16.00 -16.81 -5.22
CA PHE A 172 14.89 -17.73 -5.45
C PHE A 172 15.42 -19.17 -5.50
N PRO A 173 14.66 -20.16 -5.01
CA PRO A 173 15.09 -21.56 -5.00
C PRO A 173 15.49 -22.10 -6.39
N ALA A 174 14.80 -21.65 -7.45
CA ALA A 174 15.03 -22.11 -8.82
C ALA A 174 15.87 -21.15 -9.69
N ALA A 175 16.35 -20.02 -9.12
CA ALA A 175 17.19 -19.08 -9.86
C ALA A 175 18.63 -19.61 -10.04
N LYS A 176 19.27 -19.25 -11.16
CA LYS A 176 20.68 -19.61 -11.41
C LYS A 176 21.65 -18.87 -10.50
N GLY A 177 21.24 -17.71 -9.97
CA GLY A 177 22.06 -16.86 -9.12
C GLY A 177 21.22 -15.88 -8.30
N PRO A 178 21.87 -15.03 -7.49
CA PRO A 178 21.20 -13.92 -6.83
C PRO A 178 20.66 -12.92 -7.85
N VAL A 179 19.49 -12.35 -7.55
CA VAL A 179 18.82 -11.31 -8.34
C VAL A 179 18.92 -10.00 -7.58
N SER A 180 19.55 -8.99 -8.18
CA SER A 180 19.50 -7.61 -7.66
C SER A 180 18.17 -6.97 -8.03
N VAL A 181 17.65 -6.18 -7.11
CA VAL A 181 16.35 -5.53 -7.24
C VAL A 181 16.46 -4.10 -7.79
N ASN A 182 17.63 -3.48 -7.69
CA ASN A 182 17.88 -2.07 -8.02
C ASN A 182 16.85 -1.13 -7.37
N TYR A 183 16.79 -1.15 -6.04
CA TYR A 183 15.75 -0.44 -5.29
C TYR A 183 15.87 1.10 -5.30
N ALA A 184 17.03 1.66 -5.64
CA ALA A 184 17.28 3.11 -5.62
C ALA A 184 16.30 3.89 -6.50
N ASN A 185 16.07 3.42 -7.73
CA ASN A 185 15.11 4.02 -8.66
C ASN A 185 13.69 3.98 -8.10
N THR A 186 13.27 2.82 -7.57
CA THR A 186 11.97 2.67 -6.91
C THR A 186 11.80 3.70 -5.80
N PHE A 187 12.80 3.86 -4.94
CA PHE A 187 12.74 4.78 -3.82
C PHE A 187 12.61 6.25 -4.25
N ARG A 188 13.41 6.68 -5.24
CA ARG A 188 13.37 8.06 -5.78
C ARG A 188 12.00 8.33 -6.40
N THR A 189 11.56 7.45 -7.29
CA THR A 189 10.26 7.55 -7.96
C THR A 189 9.09 7.56 -6.99
N LEU A 190 9.09 6.70 -5.97
CA LEU A 190 8.09 6.72 -4.89
C LEU A 190 8.11 8.04 -4.12
N SER A 191 9.30 8.58 -3.85
CA SER A 191 9.44 9.84 -3.12
C SER A 191 8.85 11.01 -3.90
N GLU A 192 9.13 11.11 -5.20
CA GLU A 192 8.58 12.13 -6.10
C GLU A 192 7.06 12.04 -6.21
N PHE A 193 6.53 10.83 -6.42
CA PHE A 193 5.09 10.60 -6.47
C PHE A 193 4.37 11.08 -5.21
N ARG A 194 4.96 10.79 -4.05
CA ARG A 194 4.40 11.18 -2.76
C ARG A 194 4.42 12.68 -2.50
N LEU A 195 5.32 13.43 -3.12
CA LEU A 195 5.27 14.90 -3.09
C LEU A 195 4.00 15.41 -3.79
N ILE A 196 3.67 14.84 -4.96
CA ILE A 196 2.43 15.18 -5.68
C ILE A 196 1.22 14.84 -4.81
N MET A 197 1.19 13.65 -4.21
CA MET A 197 0.12 13.26 -3.29
C MET A 197 -0.03 14.20 -2.08
N ASN A 198 1.08 14.66 -1.52
CA ASN A 198 1.07 15.58 -0.39
C ASN A 198 0.43 16.91 -0.77
N ASP A 199 0.78 17.46 -1.94
CA ASP A 199 0.22 18.71 -2.43
C ASP A 199 -1.29 18.56 -2.70
N VAL A 200 -1.71 17.43 -3.26
CA VAL A 200 -3.12 17.07 -3.43
C VAL A 200 -3.83 17.05 -2.07
N ALA A 201 -3.29 16.34 -1.09
CA ALA A 201 -3.85 16.26 0.26
C ALA A 201 -3.90 17.62 0.96
N ALA A 202 -2.86 18.45 0.79
CA ALA A 202 -2.81 19.81 1.33
C ALA A 202 -3.89 20.69 0.73
N VAL A 203 -4.16 20.59 -0.57
CA VAL A 203 -5.19 21.38 -1.25
C VAL A 203 -6.60 20.93 -0.86
N PHE A 204 -6.84 19.62 -0.79
CA PHE A 204 -8.20 19.08 -0.70
C PHE A 204 -8.65 18.74 0.72
N PHE A 205 -7.73 18.51 1.66
CA PHE A 205 -8.09 18.12 3.04
C PHE A 205 -7.74 19.19 4.08
N SER A 206 -7.19 20.33 3.66
CA SER A 206 -7.04 21.50 4.56
C SER A 206 -8.33 22.32 4.61
N GLU A 207 -8.58 23.01 5.72
CA GLU A 207 -9.76 23.87 5.91
C GLU A 207 -9.75 25.14 5.04
N LEU A 208 -8.81 25.26 4.10
CA LEU A 208 -8.73 26.40 3.19
C LEU A 208 -9.90 26.35 2.21
N LYS A 209 -10.79 27.35 2.31
CA LYS A 209 -11.91 27.52 1.37
C LYS A 209 -11.37 27.78 -0.04
N ASN A 210 -11.48 26.80 -0.92
CA ASN A 210 -11.23 26.96 -2.34
C ASN A 210 -12.55 27.32 -3.04
N THR A 211 -12.51 28.23 -4.03
CA THR A 211 -13.67 28.42 -4.93
C THR A 211 -13.76 27.25 -5.91
N PRO A 212 -14.94 26.93 -6.47
CA PRO A 212 -15.09 25.85 -7.46
C PRO A 212 -14.13 26.00 -8.66
N ASP A 213 -14.01 27.21 -9.23
CA ASP A 213 -13.11 27.47 -10.35
C ASP A 213 -11.64 27.23 -9.99
N SER A 214 -11.20 27.72 -8.82
CA SER A 214 -9.83 27.48 -8.34
C SER A 214 -9.55 25.99 -8.07
N THR A 215 -10.59 25.23 -7.74
CA THR A 215 -10.51 23.79 -7.51
C THR A 215 -10.31 23.05 -8.83
N VAL A 216 -11.08 23.40 -9.87
CA VAL A 216 -10.95 22.83 -11.23
C VAL A 216 -9.54 23.07 -11.80
N ASP A 217 -9.02 24.30 -11.72
CA ASP A 217 -7.69 24.62 -12.23
C ASP A 217 -6.59 23.87 -11.48
N ARG A 218 -6.71 23.73 -10.15
CA ARG A 218 -5.78 22.92 -9.35
C ARG A 218 -5.83 21.45 -9.74
N ILE A 219 -7.01 20.87 -9.95
CA ILE A 219 -7.16 19.47 -10.39
C ILE A 219 -6.46 19.25 -11.73
N LYS A 220 -6.68 20.12 -12.71
CA LYS A 220 -6.00 20.05 -14.01
C LYS A 220 -4.48 20.12 -13.86
N GLY A 221 -3.99 21.05 -13.04
CA GLY A 221 -2.57 21.18 -12.72
C GLY A 221 -1.99 19.90 -12.12
N PHE A 222 -2.70 19.25 -11.19
CA PHE A 222 -2.29 17.97 -10.63
C PHE A 222 -2.29 16.84 -11.66
N CYS A 223 -3.30 16.77 -12.54
CA CYS A 223 -3.34 15.76 -13.60
C CYS A 223 -2.12 15.88 -14.55
N ILE A 224 -1.75 17.10 -14.93
CA ILE A 224 -0.58 17.36 -15.79
C ILE A 224 0.72 16.94 -15.08
N ARG A 225 0.89 17.33 -13.81
CA ARG A 225 2.07 16.95 -13.02
C ARG A 225 2.20 15.44 -12.87
N LEU A 226 1.07 14.78 -12.60
CA LEU A 226 0.99 13.34 -12.39
C LEU A 226 1.29 12.57 -13.68
N ASP A 227 0.73 12.98 -14.82
CA ASP A 227 1.05 12.40 -16.12
C ASP A 227 2.52 12.60 -16.49
N SER A 228 3.05 13.82 -16.34
CA SER A 228 4.47 14.10 -16.57
C SER A 228 5.39 13.21 -15.74
N TRP A 229 5.07 13.01 -14.45
CA TRP A 229 5.81 12.07 -13.61
C TRP A 229 5.78 10.63 -14.16
N PHE A 230 4.61 10.14 -14.60
CA PHE A 230 4.46 8.79 -15.12
C PHE A 230 5.21 8.58 -16.45
N GLN A 231 5.17 9.57 -17.35
CA GLN A 231 5.90 9.52 -18.62
C GLN A 231 7.42 9.52 -18.42
N ASN A 232 7.92 10.10 -17.32
CA ASN A 232 9.35 10.20 -17.00
C ASN A 232 9.87 9.10 -16.06
N LEU A 233 9.08 8.05 -15.79
CA LEU A 233 9.56 6.90 -15.01
C LEU A 233 10.87 6.30 -15.58
N PRO A 234 11.81 5.85 -14.73
CA PRO A 234 13.04 5.22 -15.20
C PRO A 234 12.75 3.90 -15.93
N PRO A 235 13.68 3.40 -16.78
CA PRO A 235 13.44 2.25 -17.65
C PRO A 235 12.94 0.99 -16.91
N ASP A 236 13.53 0.69 -15.76
CA ASP A 236 13.19 -0.46 -14.90
C ASP A 236 11.83 -0.35 -14.19
N LEU A 237 11.21 0.83 -14.22
CA LEU A 237 9.86 1.08 -13.70
C LEU A 237 8.83 1.35 -14.78
N LYS A 238 9.20 1.23 -16.07
CA LYS A 238 8.23 1.28 -17.17
C LYS A 238 7.32 0.07 -17.14
N THR A 239 6.09 0.24 -17.62
CA THR A 239 5.02 -0.78 -17.56
C THR A 239 5.40 -2.14 -18.16
N ARG A 240 6.37 -2.20 -19.09
CA ARG A 240 6.83 -3.46 -19.69
C ARG A 240 7.81 -4.23 -18.79
N GLU A 241 8.55 -3.54 -17.94
CA GLU A 241 9.65 -4.11 -17.16
C GLU A 241 9.24 -4.50 -15.74
N ILE A 242 8.19 -3.86 -15.20
CA ILE A 242 7.76 -4.09 -13.82
C ILE A 242 7.40 -5.56 -13.54
N SER A 243 7.95 -6.07 -12.44
CA SER A 243 7.86 -7.49 -12.06
C SER A 243 7.57 -7.67 -10.58
N PHE A 244 8.03 -6.76 -9.73
CA PHE A 244 7.91 -6.88 -8.29
C PHE A 244 6.59 -6.31 -7.73
N PRO A 245 6.10 -6.83 -6.58
CA PRO A 245 4.84 -6.40 -5.99
C PRO A 245 4.74 -4.89 -5.77
N TRP A 246 5.79 -4.24 -5.25
CA TRP A 246 5.77 -2.78 -5.00
C TRP A 246 5.77 -1.94 -6.28
N GLN A 247 6.34 -2.46 -7.38
CA GLN A 247 6.31 -1.78 -8.66
C GLN A 247 4.89 -1.81 -9.24
N LEU A 248 4.20 -2.95 -9.16
CA LEU A 248 2.78 -3.05 -9.50
C LEU A 248 1.94 -2.13 -8.61
N LYS A 249 2.20 -2.12 -7.29
CA LYS A 249 1.52 -1.22 -6.34
C LYS A 249 1.76 0.26 -6.64
N LEU A 250 2.97 0.65 -7.07
CA LEU A 250 3.28 2.02 -7.49
C LEU A 250 2.38 2.45 -8.67
N HIS A 251 2.25 1.60 -9.69
CA HIS A 251 1.39 1.87 -10.84
C HIS A 251 -0.09 1.88 -10.47
N MET A 252 -0.55 0.94 -9.62
CA MET A 252 -1.93 0.95 -9.13
C MET A 252 -2.24 2.22 -8.34
N HIS A 253 -1.30 2.69 -7.54
CA HIS A 253 -1.45 3.91 -6.75
C HIS A 253 -1.49 5.18 -7.61
N TYR A 254 -0.71 5.22 -8.70
CA TYR A 254 -0.84 6.25 -9.73
C TYR A 254 -2.27 6.30 -10.28
N TYR A 255 -2.81 5.16 -10.73
CA TYR A 255 -4.18 5.14 -11.28
C TYR A 255 -5.24 5.45 -10.23
N GLN A 256 -5.08 5.02 -8.98
CA GLN A 256 -5.98 5.39 -7.88
C GLN A 256 -6.04 6.91 -7.71
N LEU A 257 -4.89 7.59 -7.69
CA LEU A 257 -4.84 9.05 -7.58
C LEU A 257 -5.42 9.73 -8.84
N SER A 258 -5.11 9.22 -10.03
CA SER A 258 -5.69 9.73 -11.29
C SER A 258 -7.21 9.61 -11.30
N ILE A 259 -7.75 8.46 -10.88
CA ILE A 259 -9.21 8.24 -10.79
C ILE A 259 -9.81 9.22 -9.78
N PHE A 260 -9.23 9.37 -8.59
CA PHE A 260 -9.70 10.33 -7.59
C PHE A 260 -9.76 11.77 -8.12
N LEU A 261 -8.70 12.23 -8.81
CA LEU A 261 -8.65 13.57 -9.39
C LEU A 261 -9.67 13.74 -10.53
N LEU A 262 -9.78 12.77 -11.43
CA LEU A 262 -10.70 12.83 -12.57
C LEU A 262 -12.17 12.72 -12.17
N GLU A 263 -12.50 11.87 -11.18
CA GLU A 263 -13.86 11.78 -10.65
C GLU A 263 -14.23 13.08 -9.93
N THR A 264 -13.31 13.64 -9.14
CA THR A 264 -13.49 14.96 -8.53
C THR A 264 -13.70 16.05 -9.60
N LEU A 265 -12.91 16.05 -10.67
CA LEU A 265 -13.08 17.00 -11.78
C LEU A 265 -14.48 16.91 -12.41
N ARG A 266 -14.96 15.69 -12.66
CA ARG A 266 -16.30 15.46 -13.22
C ARG A 266 -17.42 15.93 -12.29
N MET A 267 -17.26 15.73 -10.98
CA MET A 267 -18.27 16.14 -10.01
C MET A 267 -18.29 17.66 -9.77
N THR A 268 -17.15 18.34 -9.90
CA THR A 268 -17.03 19.80 -9.69
C THR A 268 -17.25 20.63 -10.96
N SER A 269 -17.20 20.03 -12.16
CA SER A 269 -17.31 20.74 -13.44
C SER A 269 -18.29 20.08 -14.41
N THR A 270 -19.37 20.78 -14.74
CA THR A 270 -20.35 20.34 -15.75
C THR A 270 -19.74 20.20 -17.14
N SER A 271 -18.76 21.03 -17.51
CA SER A 271 -18.05 20.89 -18.79
C SER A 271 -17.18 19.64 -18.82
N ALA A 272 -16.45 19.34 -17.73
CA ALA A 272 -15.66 18.12 -17.64
C ALA A 272 -16.54 16.85 -17.55
N LEU A 273 -17.74 16.97 -16.98
CA LEU A 273 -18.72 15.87 -16.95
C LEU A 273 -19.15 15.46 -18.36
N ALA A 274 -19.31 16.42 -19.28
CA ALA A 274 -19.70 16.20 -20.67
C ALA A 274 -18.51 15.95 -21.63
N ASP A 275 -17.26 16.12 -21.16
CA ASP A 275 -16.07 15.97 -21.97
C ASP A 275 -15.73 14.48 -22.19
N GLU A 276 -15.91 14.00 -23.41
CA GLU A 276 -15.63 12.62 -23.81
C GLU A 276 -14.16 12.23 -23.58
N SER A 277 -13.22 13.18 -23.68
CA SER A 277 -11.80 12.90 -23.44
C SER A 277 -11.52 12.60 -21.97
N VAL A 278 -12.14 13.35 -21.05
CA VAL A 278 -12.04 13.14 -19.60
C VAL A 278 -12.66 11.79 -19.23
N GLN A 279 -13.84 11.48 -19.79
CA GLN A 279 -14.50 10.19 -19.56
C GLN A 279 -13.66 9.01 -20.07
N LYS A 280 -13.05 9.15 -21.25
CA LYS A 280 -12.18 8.13 -21.82
C LYS A 280 -10.94 7.89 -20.95
N VAL A 281 -10.23 8.95 -20.55
CA VAL A 281 -9.04 8.83 -19.68
C VAL A 281 -9.39 8.20 -18.34
N LEU A 282 -10.53 8.56 -17.75
CA LEU A 282 -11.02 7.96 -16.51
C LEU A 282 -11.35 6.47 -16.70
N SER A 283 -12.04 6.11 -17.78
CA SER A 283 -12.35 4.71 -18.12
C SER A 283 -11.07 3.89 -18.30
N ASP A 284 -10.11 4.41 -19.07
CA ASP A 284 -8.81 3.78 -19.27
C ASP A 284 -8.06 3.58 -17.95
N ALA A 285 -8.09 4.56 -17.04
CA ALA A 285 -7.46 4.43 -15.72
C ALA A 285 -8.11 3.32 -14.87
N LYS A 286 -9.45 3.21 -14.89
CA LYS A 286 -10.19 2.13 -14.19
C LYS A 286 -9.84 0.75 -14.76
N ILE A 287 -9.81 0.61 -16.09
CA ILE A 287 -9.40 -0.64 -16.74
C ILE A 287 -7.95 -1.03 -16.39
N ARG A 288 -7.04 -0.05 -16.34
CA ARG A 288 -5.63 -0.30 -16.03
C ARG A 288 -5.39 -0.72 -14.59
N VAL A 289 -6.05 -0.08 -13.62
CA VAL A 289 -5.91 -0.49 -12.21
C VAL A 289 -6.46 -1.90 -11.99
N GLU A 290 -7.56 -2.26 -12.65
CA GLU A 290 -8.12 -3.61 -12.65
C GLU A 290 -7.19 -4.64 -13.28
N THR A 291 -6.57 -4.30 -14.41
CA THR A 291 -5.61 -5.16 -15.11
C THR A 291 -4.39 -5.42 -14.23
N LEU A 292 -3.88 -4.37 -13.58
CA LEU A 292 -2.75 -4.49 -12.65
C LEU A 292 -3.08 -5.34 -11.42
N LEU A 293 -4.30 -5.24 -10.88
CA LEU A 293 -4.75 -6.09 -9.76
C LEU A 293 -4.76 -7.57 -10.18
N ARG A 294 -5.28 -7.89 -11.37
CA ARG A 294 -5.27 -9.25 -11.92
C ARG A 294 -3.84 -9.76 -12.13
N LEU A 295 -2.96 -8.94 -12.68
CA LEU A 295 -1.54 -9.29 -12.85
C LEU A 295 -0.84 -9.51 -11.50
N TYR A 296 -1.13 -8.69 -10.50
CA TYR A 296 -0.61 -8.85 -9.14
C TYR A 296 -1.04 -10.20 -8.56
N TYR A 297 -2.34 -10.53 -8.63
CA TYR A 297 -2.86 -11.81 -8.15
C TYR A 297 -2.20 -12.99 -8.86
N LEU A 298 -2.15 -12.98 -10.19
CA LEU A 298 -1.58 -14.09 -10.98
C LEU A 298 -0.10 -14.32 -10.68
N ARG A 299 0.66 -13.28 -10.34
CA ARG A 299 2.11 -13.38 -10.09
C ARG A 299 2.46 -13.60 -8.62
N HIS A 300 1.67 -13.09 -7.68
CA HIS A 300 2.09 -12.97 -6.29
C HIS A 300 1.08 -13.53 -5.28
N GLY A 301 -0.17 -13.77 -5.71
CA GLY A 301 -1.27 -14.11 -4.82
C GLY A 301 -1.65 -12.98 -3.87
N PHE A 302 -2.50 -13.30 -2.89
CA PHE A 302 -2.92 -12.38 -1.81
C PHE A 302 -2.68 -12.96 -0.41
N GLU A 303 -2.02 -14.10 -0.29
CA GLU A 303 -1.82 -14.82 0.96
C GLU A 303 -0.75 -14.16 1.85
N SER A 304 0.18 -13.42 1.23
CA SER A 304 1.20 -12.65 1.94
C SER A 304 0.60 -11.32 2.42
N TYR A 305 0.68 -11.05 3.72
CA TYR A 305 0.22 -9.79 4.29
C TYR A 305 0.81 -8.56 3.58
N ASP A 306 -0.06 -7.64 3.19
CA ASP A 306 0.29 -6.35 2.59
C ASP A 306 -0.80 -5.33 2.90
N ILE A 307 -0.53 -4.43 3.85
CA ILE A 307 -1.51 -3.42 4.28
C ILE A 307 -1.97 -2.52 3.12
N PHE A 308 -1.09 -2.25 2.15
CA PHE A 308 -1.44 -1.43 1.00
C PHE A 308 -2.33 -2.18 0.01
N ALA A 309 -2.12 -3.49 -0.15
CA ALA A 309 -3.00 -4.32 -0.96
C ALA A 309 -4.44 -4.30 -0.42
N ILE A 310 -4.65 -4.32 0.90
CA ILE A 310 -5.99 -4.19 1.51
C ILE A 310 -6.65 -2.86 1.09
N SER A 311 -5.89 -1.76 1.06
CA SER A 311 -6.39 -0.46 0.63
C SER A 311 -6.78 -0.43 -0.85
N LEU A 312 -5.96 -1.00 -1.73
CA LEU A 312 -6.24 -1.14 -3.15
C LEU A 312 -7.46 -2.04 -3.42
N LEU A 313 -7.54 -3.17 -2.72
CA LEU A 313 -8.68 -4.10 -2.79
C LEU A 313 -9.97 -3.40 -2.37
N ALA A 314 -9.96 -2.66 -1.26
CA ALA A 314 -11.12 -1.86 -0.83
C ALA A 314 -11.53 -0.86 -1.92
N PHE A 315 -10.59 -0.06 -2.41
CA PHE A 315 -10.86 0.96 -3.44
C PHE A 315 -11.48 0.36 -4.70
N ILE A 316 -10.86 -0.69 -5.27
CA ILE A 316 -11.34 -1.33 -6.49
C ILE A 316 -12.68 -2.05 -6.23
N GLY A 317 -12.82 -2.73 -5.09
CA GLY A 317 -14.03 -3.45 -4.71
C GLY A 317 -15.26 -2.55 -4.68
N PHE A 318 -15.19 -1.46 -3.92
CA PHE A 318 -16.33 -0.53 -3.79
C PHE A 318 -16.63 0.19 -5.10
N MET A 319 -15.60 0.58 -5.86
CA MET A 319 -15.76 1.18 -7.18
C MET A 319 -16.55 0.27 -8.14
N GLN A 320 -16.29 -1.04 -8.10
CA GLN A 320 -17.05 -2.00 -8.91
C GLN A 320 -18.45 -2.27 -8.35
N ALA A 321 -18.55 -2.49 -7.03
CA ALA A 321 -19.81 -2.84 -6.37
C ALA A 321 -20.91 -1.82 -6.63
N LYS A 322 -20.61 -0.52 -6.52
CA LYS A 322 -21.58 0.57 -6.79
C LYS A 322 -22.16 0.60 -8.18
N THR A 323 -21.45 0.00 -9.13
CA THR A 323 -21.81 0.09 -10.54
C THR A 323 -22.27 -1.26 -11.09
N LEU A 324 -22.48 -2.27 -10.23
CA LEU A 324 -23.02 -3.57 -10.64
C LEU A 324 -24.46 -3.44 -11.15
N ASP A 325 -25.31 -2.71 -10.43
CA ASP A 325 -26.75 -2.59 -10.76
C ASP A 325 -27.00 -1.75 -12.02
N SER A 326 -26.05 -0.89 -12.39
CA SER A 326 -26.13 -0.01 -13.57
C SER A 326 -25.26 -0.48 -14.75
N ALA A 327 -24.59 -1.64 -14.63
CA ALA A 327 -23.70 -2.14 -15.66
C ALA A 327 -24.46 -2.70 -16.86
N GLU A 328 -24.00 -2.34 -18.07
CA GLU A 328 -24.44 -3.01 -19.29
C GLU A 328 -23.99 -4.47 -19.30
N ALA A 329 -24.79 -5.34 -19.94
CA ALA A 329 -24.55 -6.79 -19.99
C ALA A 329 -23.12 -7.14 -20.44
N ALA A 330 -22.55 -6.41 -21.42
CA ALA A 330 -21.21 -6.64 -21.93
C ALA A 330 -20.10 -6.36 -20.90
N SER A 331 -20.35 -5.48 -19.93
CA SER A 331 -19.38 -5.11 -18.88
C SER A 331 -19.64 -5.80 -17.55
N LEU A 332 -20.88 -6.27 -17.32
CA LEU A 332 -21.33 -6.83 -16.05
C LEU A 332 -20.49 -8.02 -15.60
N GLU A 333 -20.17 -8.96 -16.51
CA GLU A 333 -19.36 -10.13 -16.17
C GLU A 333 -17.94 -9.75 -15.71
N SER A 334 -17.32 -8.78 -16.40
CA SER A 334 -16.01 -8.25 -16.00
C SER A 334 -16.04 -7.64 -14.60
N ARG A 335 -17.09 -6.87 -14.27
CA ARG A 335 -17.25 -6.26 -12.94
C ARG A 335 -17.47 -7.31 -11.86
N ARG A 336 -18.34 -8.29 -12.11
CA ARG A 336 -18.58 -9.43 -11.21
C ARG A 336 -17.28 -10.20 -10.96
N SER A 337 -16.51 -10.48 -12.00
CA SER A 337 -15.19 -11.10 -11.89
C SER A 337 -14.23 -10.28 -11.01
N THR A 338 -14.19 -8.96 -11.17
CA THR A 338 -13.36 -8.08 -10.34
C THR A 338 -13.81 -8.12 -8.87
N VAL A 339 -15.11 -8.09 -8.59
CA VAL A 339 -15.67 -8.18 -7.23
C VAL A 339 -15.30 -9.49 -6.55
N VAL A 340 -15.41 -10.62 -7.25
CA VAL A 340 -15.00 -11.93 -6.74
C VAL A 340 -13.51 -11.95 -6.43
N LEU A 341 -12.67 -11.43 -7.34
CA LEU A 341 -11.22 -11.36 -7.13
C LEU A 341 -10.87 -10.51 -5.90
N VAL A 342 -11.54 -9.36 -5.74
CA VAL A 342 -11.34 -8.49 -4.57
C VAL A 342 -11.76 -9.19 -3.28
N ALA A 343 -12.92 -9.84 -3.29
CA ALA A 343 -13.44 -10.54 -2.12
C ALA A 343 -12.52 -11.69 -1.69
N LYS A 344 -11.99 -12.46 -2.65
CA LYS A 344 -10.95 -13.46 -2.41
C LYS A 344 -9.69 -12.85 -1.81
N GLY A 345 -9.20 -11.74 -2.37
CA GLY A 345 -8.02 -11.06 -1.84
C GLY A 345 -8.19 -10.55 -0.41
N LEU A 346 -9.37 -10.00 -0.10
CA LEU A 346 -9.69 -9.58 1.27
C LEU A 346 -9.82 -10.76 2.22
N GLN A 347 -10.38 -11.90 1.78
CA GLN A 347 -10.41 -13.14 2.56
C GLN A 347 -8.99 -13.63 2.87
N ASP A 348 -8.10 -13.69 1.89
CA ASP A 348 -6.71 -14.12 2.09
C ASP A 348 -5.96 -13.19 3.06
N GLN A 349 -6.14 -11.87 2.92
CA GLN A 349 -5.56 -10.89 3.83
C GLN A 349 -6.18 -10.97 5.24
N SER A 350 -7.43 -11.42 5.37
CA SER A 350 -8.13 -11.51 6.66
C SER A 350 -7.46 -12.48 7.63
N GLN A 351 -6.74 -13.48 7.11
CA GLN A 351 -5.97 -14.42 7.91
C GLN A 351 -4.77 -13.76 8.63
N ASN A 352 -4.31 -12.62 8.12
CA ASN A 352 -3.18 -11.86 8.68
C ASN A 352 -3.62 -10.54 9.33
N CYS A 353 -4.73 -9.96 8.87
CA CYS A 353 -5.15 -8.63 9.26
C CYS A 353 -6.67 -8.54 9.42
N TYR A 354 -7.11 -8.32 10.65
CA TYR A 354 -8.53 -8.14 10.96
C TYR A 354 -9.19 -7.02 10.16
N LEU A 355 -8.42 -5.99 9.78
CA LEU A 355 -8.91 -4.90 8.94
C LEU A 355 -9.48 -5.40 7.60
N ALA A 356 -8.84 -6.40 6.98
CA ALA A 356 -9.32 -6.97 5.73
C ALA A 356 -10.67 -7.71 5.90
N ARG A 357 -10.88 -8.37 7.05
CA ARG A 357 -12.16 -9.01 7.39
C ARG A 357 -13.29 -7.99 7.45
N LEU A 358 -13.06 -6.88 8.16
CA LEU A 358 -14.05 -5.80 8.27
C LEU A 358 -14.40 -5.19 6.91
N VAL A 359 -13.38 -4.94 6.07
CA VAL A 359 -13.60 -4.44 4.71
C VAL A 359 -14.39 -5.45 3.88
N LEU A 360 -14.06 -6.74 3.97
CA LEU A 360 -14.78 -7.80 3.27
C LEU A 360 -16.27 -7.79 3.66
N ARG A 361 -16.59 -7.76 4.96
CA ARG A 361 -17.98 -7.73 5.44
C ARG A 361 -18.77 -6.55 4.87
N ILE A 362 -18.19 -5.35 4.87
CA ILE A 362 -18.83 -4.15 4.32
C ILE A 362 -18.95 -4.24 2.79
N LEU A 363 -17.97 -4.84 2.12
CA LEU A 363 -18.06 -5.08 0.68
C LEU A 363 -19.20 -6.07 0.36
N LYS A 364 -19.35 -7.16 1.13
CA LYS A 364 -20.44 -8.14 0.94
C LYS A 364 -21.81 -7.46 0.99
N SER A 365 -22.04 -6.56 1.96
CA SER A 365 -23.30 -5.81 2.07
C SER A 365 -23.51 -4.79 0.94
N SER A 366 -22.44 -4.38 0.25
CA SER A 366 -22.48 -3.41 -0.86
C SER A 366 -22.71 -4.04 -2.25
N VAL A 367 -22.61 -5.37 -2.39
CA VAL A 367 -22.69 -6.07 -3.70
C VAL A 367 -24.12 -6.21 -4.24
N GLY A 368 -25.14 -5.85 -3.46
CA GLY A 368 -26.54 -5.90 -3.87
C GLY A 368 -27.10 -7.33 -3.89
N ASN A 369 -28.39 -7.49 -3.58
CA ASN A 369 -29.00 -8.80 -3.36
C ASN A 369 -28.92 -9.73 -4.59
N GLU A 370 -29.01 -9.17 -5.80
CA GLU A 370 -28.95 -9.95 -7.05
C GLU A 370 -27.58 -10.58 -7.31
N ASN A 371 -26.51 -10.02 -6.72
CA ASN A 371 -25.14 -10.48 -6.94
C ASN A 371 -24.54 -11.19 -5.71
N GLN A 372 -25.29 -11.36 -4.61
CA GLN A 372 -24.88 -12.10 -3.41
C GLN A 372 -24.36 -13.51 -3.72
N PHE A 373 -24.88 -14.16 -4.77
CA PHE A 373 -24.44 -15.50 -5.18
C PHE A 373 -22.95 -15.61 -5.51
N LEU A 374 -22.30 -14.49 -5.88
CA LEU A 374 -20.88 -14.44 -6.21
C LEU A 374 -19.98 -14.72 -5.01
N LEU A 375 -20.49 -14.54 -3.78
CA LEU A 375 -19.70 -14.54 -2.56
C LEU A 375 -19.92 -15.80 -1.70
N LYS A 376 -20.81 -16.71 -2.12
CA LYS A 376 -21.22 -17.89 -1.36
C LYS A 376 -20.08 -18.83 -0.98
N GLU A 377 -19.06 -18.97 -1.83
CA GLU A 377 -17.92 -19.84 -1.53
C GLU A 377 -17.05 -19.30 -0.38
N LEU A 378 -17.12 -18.00 -0.11
CA LEU A 378 -16.37 -17.30 0.94
C LEU A 378 -17.05 -17.37 2.32
N ASP A 379 -18.29 -17.89 2.40
CA ASP A 379 -19.08 -17.95 3.64
C ASP A 379 -18.84 -19.24 4.45
N ASN A 380 -17.95 -20.12 3.99
CA ASN A 380 -17.76 -21.46 4.57
C ASN A 380 -16.70 -21.53 5.71
N GLU A 381 -16.14 -20.40 6.16
CA GLU A 381 -15.21 -20.38 7.30
C GLU A 381 -16.01 -20.26 8.61
N GLU A 382 -15.81 -21.18 9.56
CA GLU A 382 -16.38 -21.09 10.91
C GLU A 382 -15.87 -19.81 11.61
N GLU A 383 -16.74 -18.80 11.71
CA GLU A 383 -16.43 -17.54 12.37
C GLU A 383 -16.39 -17.74 13.90
N ASP A 384 -15.28 -17.37 14.53
CA ASP A 384 -15.21 -17.20 15.98
C ASP A 384 -16.02 -15.95 16.38
N GLU A 385 -17.32 -16.13 16.53
CA GLU A 385 -18.27 -15.06 16.82
C GLU A 385 -17.89 -14.26 18.09
N GLU A 386 -17.23 -14.89 19.06
CA GLU A 386 -16.85 -14.23 20.32
C GLU A 386 -15.62 -13.34 20.13
N ALA A 387 -14.59 -13.82 19.43
CA ALA A 387 -13.47 -12.99 19.03
C ALA A 387 -13.90 -11.84 18.12
N GLU A 388 -14.85 -12.06 17.22
CA GLU A 388 -15.40 -11.04 16.33
C GLU A 388 -16.15 -9.95 17.11
N ARG A 389 -17.07 -10.33 18.01
CA ARG A 389 -17.79 -9.37 18.87
C ARG A 389 -16.84 -8.49 19.69
N VAL A 390 -15.84 -9.10 20.35
CA VAL A 390 -14.85 -8.36 21.17
C VAL A 390 -14.01 -7.41 20.32
N MET A 391 -13.61 -7.84 19.11
CA MET A 391 -12.79 -7.04 18.22
C MET A 391 -13.58 -5.90 17.57
N GLU A 392 -14.83 -6.13 17.18
CA GLU A 392 -15.75 -5.12 16.65
C GLU A 392 -16.06 -4.00 17.64
N GLU A 393 -16.31 -4.32 18.92
CA GLU A 393 -16.52 -3.33 19.98
C GLU A 393 -15.29 -2.43 20.21
N GLN A 394 -14.11 -2.90 19.78
CA GLN A 394 -12.84 -2.22 19.96
C GLN A 394 -12.29 -1.56 18.70
N VAL A 395 -12.99 -1.62 17.56
CA VAL A 395 -12.57 -0.95 16.32
C VAL A 395 -12.59 0.56 16.50
N LYS A 396 -11.40 1.16 16.61
CA LYS A 396 -11.17 2.61 16.56
C LYS A 396 -10.33 2.94 15.33
N SER A 397 -10.93 2.82 14.16
CA SER A 397 -10.25 3.06 12.89
C SER A 397 -10.68 4.41 12.31
N SER A 398 -9.72 5.32 12.12
CA SER A 398 -9.95 6.57 11.41
C SER A 398 -9.85 6.41 9.89
N TRP A 399 -9.70 5.19 9.37
CA TRP A 399 -9.57 4.95 7.93
C TRP A 399 -10.95 4.99 7.27
N PRO A 400 -11.21 5.96 6.39
CA PRO A 400 -12.38 5.94 5.54
C PRO A 400 -12.16 5.01 4.36
N ILE A 401 -13.21 4.26 4.04
CA ILE A 401 -13.28 3.40 2.86
C ILE A 401 -14.40 3.88 1.95
N ASP A 402 -14.43 3.41 0.71
CA ASP A 402 -15.50 3.78 -0.23
C ASP A 402 -15.57 5.31 -0.52
N LEU A 403 -14.41 5.90 -0.81
CA LEU A 403 -14.25 7.30 -1.19
C LEU A 403 -13.69 7.40 -2.61
N GLU A 404 -14.47 7.95 -3.54
CA GLU A 404 -14.10 8.11 -4.95
C GLU A 404 -13.76 9.55 -5.33
N TRP A 405 -14.26 10.53 -4.58
CA TRP A 405 -14.09 11.96 -4.87
C TRP A 405 -14.25 12.82 -3.60
N ILE A 406 -13.97 14.12 -3.72
CA ILE A 406 -13.69 14.99 -2.57
C ILE A 406 -14.87 15.30 -1.63
N ASP A 407 -16.10 15.54 -2.09
CA ASP A 407 -17.19 15.97 -1.17
C ASP A 407 -17.93 14.79 -0.54
N VAL A 408 -17.43 13.55 -0.70
CA VAL A 408 -17.92 12.43 0.10
C VAL A 408 -17.44 12.61 1.53
N ASP A 409 -18.37 12.81 2.45
CA ASP A 409 -18.09 12.98 3.89
C ASP A 409 -17.26 11.79 4.44
N PRO A 410 -15.96 11.99 4.73
CA PRO A 410 -15.07 10.91 5.13
C PRO A 410 -15.43 10.38 6.51
N GLU A 411 -16.09 11.17 7.38
CA GLU A 411 -16.54 10.73 8.70
C GLU A 411 -17.60 9.64 8.55
N LYS A 412 -18.59 9.84 7.67
CA LYS A 412 -19.63 8.84 7.39
C LYS A 412 -19.10 7.56 6.78
N LYS A 413 -17.93 7.63 6.15
CA LYS A 413 -17.26 6.54 5.44
C LYS A 413 -16.14 5.90 6.24
N ARG A 414 -15.88 6.36 7.48
CA ARG A 414 -14.99 5.67 8.41
C ARG A 414 -15.46 4.25 8.65
N LEU A 415 -14.51 3.33 8.68
CA LEU A 415 -14.78 1.92 8.91
C LEU A 415 -15.62 1.68 10.17
N GLU A 416 -15.29 2.35 11.28
CA GLU A 416 -16.05 2.22 12.55
C GLU A 416 -17.53 2.64 12.42
N ASN A 417 -17.82 3.62 11.57
CA ASN A 417 -19.17 4.12 11.35
C ASN A 417 -19.96 3.26 10.37
N LEU A 418 -19.29 2.69 9.36
CA LEU A 418 -19.90 1.74 8.43
C LEU A 418 -20.26 0.41 9.10
N ILE A 419 -19.42 -0.09 10.01
CA ILE A 419 -19.71 -1.29 10.80
C ILE A 419 -20.97 -1.07 11.64
N LYS A 420 -21.07 0.06 12.35
CA LYS A 420 -22.26 0.39 13.15
C LYS A 420 -23.54 0.40 12.32
N ARG A 421 -23.51 0.98 11.12
CA ARG A 421 -24.67 1.00 10.22
C ARG A 421 -25.05 -0.38 9.68
N THR A 422 -24.07 -1.22 9.40
CA THR A 422 -24.33 -2.59 8.91
C THR A 422 -25.08 -3.38 9.99
N LYS A 423 -24.76 -3.17 11.27
CA LYS A 423 -25.50 -3.78 12.40
C LYS A 423 -26.96 -3.32 12.49
N GLU A 424 -27.22 -2.04 12.25
CA GLU A 424 -28.60 -1.49 12.26
C GLU A 424 -29.48 -2.08 11.15
N LEU A 425 -28.88 -2.59 10.06
CA LEU A 425 -29.59 -3.21 8.94
C LEU A 425 -29.79 -4.73 9.10
N GLU A 426 -29.07 -5.36 10.04
CA GLU A 426 -29.18 -6.79 10.37
C GLU A 426 -30.24 -7.07 11.47
N ILE A 427 -30.78 -6.03 12.12
CA ILE A 427 -31.88 -6.05 13.13
C ILE A 427 -33.20 -5.70 12.45
#